data_AF-A0A1Y4A8G6-F1
#
_entry.id   AF-A0A1Y4A8G6-F1
#
_cell.length_a   1.000
_cell.length_b   1.000
_cell.length_c   1.000
_cell.angle_alpha   90.00
_cell.angle_beta   90.00
_cell.angle_gamma   90.00
#
_symmetry.space_group_name_H-M   'P 1'
#
loop_
_entity.id
_entity.type
_entity.pdbx_description
1 polymer ?
#
loop_
_entity_poly.entity_id
_entity_poly.type
_entity_poly.pdbx_seq_one_letter_code
_entity_poly.pdbx_strand_id
1 'polypeptide(L)'
;MFGLLGPLGLTLDQMLTRIQIRDNGDVWIRRGFTGVARFHGISKLIYRKKAWKSQQIVLRHTKGHVTLDPKDRKAFIASMKEANPMMEYAEE
;
A
#
# COMPACT_ATOMS: atom_id res chain seq x y z
N MET A 1 -12.49 -31.31 -10.25
CA MET A 1 -11.51 -30.53 -11.04
C MET A 1 -11.53 -29.07 -10.59
N PHE A 2 -11.05 -28.76 -9.37
CA PHE A 2 -11.02 -27.37 -8.84
C PHE A 2 -9.71 -27.03 -8.09
N GLY A 3 -8.70 -27.90 -8.17
CA GLY A 3 -7.46 -27.76 -7.38
C GLY A 3 -6.40 -26.81 -7.95
N LEU A 4 -6.48 -26.42 -9.22
CA LEU A 4 -5.41 -25.65 -9.90
C LEU A 4 -5.72 -24.17 -10.16
N LEU A 5 -6.97 -23.71 -9.99
CA LEU A 5 -7.34 -22.30 -10.26
C LEU A 5 -7.20 -21.38 -9.03
N GLY A 6 -7.15 -21.94 -7.82
CA GLY A 6 -6.91 -21.17 -6.59
C GLY A 6 -5.62 -20.35 -6.61
N PRO A 7 -4.44 -20.94 -6.92
CA PRO A 7 -3.20 -20.17 -6.94
C PRO A 7 -3.14 -19.17 -8.09
N LEU A 8 -3.69 -19.48 -9.26
CA LEU A 8 -3.77 -18.54 -10.39
C LEU A 8 -4.65 -17.33 -10.08
N GLY A 9 -5.82 -17.55 -9.46
CA GLY A 9 -6.69 -16.46 -9.01
C GLY A 9 -6.03 -15.55 -7.99
N LEU A 10 -5.27 -16.11 -7.05
CA LEU A 10 -4.53 -15.32 -6.04
C LEU A 10 -3.36 -14.53 -6.66
N THR A 11 -2.68 -15.12 -7.64
CA THR A 11 -1.59 -14.46 -8.36
C THR A 11 -2.10 -13.32 -9.23
N LEU A 12 -3.27 -13.51 -9.87
CA LEU A 12 -3.98 -12.46 -10.61
C LEU A 12 -4.50 -11.35 -9.69
N ASP A 13 -5.01 -11.69 -8.49
CA ASP A 13 -5.41 -10.70 -7.48
C ASP A 13 -4.24 -9.81 -7.05
N GLN A 14 -3.06 -10.41 -6.84
CA GLN A 14 -1.83 -9.65 -6.55
C GLN A 14 -1.40 -8.78 -7.74
N MET A 15 -1.46 -9.28 -8.97
CA MET A 15 -1.11 -8.49 -10.16
C MET A 15 -2.07 -7.32 -10.43
N LEU A 16 -3.35 -7.49 -10.10
CA LEU A 16 -4.38 -6.46 -10.24
C LEU A 16 -4.43 -5.49 -9.06
N THR A 17 -3.62 -5.69 -8.03
CA THR A 17 -3.56 -4.80 -6.88
C THR A 17 -3.07 -3.42 -7.31
N ARG A 18 -3.96 -2.44 -7.27
CA ARG A 18 -3.65 -1.03 -7.54
C ARG A 18 -3.74 -0.23 -6.26
N ILE A 19 -2.68 0.52 -6.00
CA ILE A 19 -2.64 1.50 -4.93
C ILE A 19 -2.87 2.86 -5.57
N GLN A 20 -3.91 3.56 -5.13
CA GLN A 20 -4.22 4.93 -5.55
C GLN A 20 -4.12 5.84 -4.33
N ILE A 21 -3.41 6.95 -4.48
CA ILE A 21 -3.34 8.03 -3.50
C ILE A 21 -4.27 9.12 -4.01
N ARG A 22 -5.16 9.62 -3.16
CA ARG A 22 -6.00 10.78 -3.45
C ARG A 22 -5.33 12.05 -2.96
N ASP A 23 -5.69 13.19 -3.54
CA ASP A 23 -5.16 14.52 -3.20
C ASP A 23 -5.37 14.93 -1.74
N ASN A 24 -6.30 14.27 -1.03
CA ASN A 24 -6.57 14.49 0.39
C ASN A 24 -5.70 13.62 1.34
N GLY A 25 -4.77 12.84 0.79
CA GLY A 25 -3.92 11.92 1.55
C GLY A 25 -4.58 10.56 1.86
N ASP A 26 -5.79 10.32 1.36
CA ASP A 26 -6.47 9.03 1.47
C ASP A 26 -5.83 7.99 0.54
N VAL A 27 -5.59 6.78 1.07
CA VAL A 27 -4.96 5.69 0.32
C VAL A 27 -5.98 4.60 0.04
N TRP A 28 -6.18 4.31 -1.24
CA TRP A 28 -7.12 3.30 -1.71
C TRP A 28 -6.34 2.13 -2.30
N ILE A 29 -6.50 0.97 -1.69
CA ILE A 29 -5.89 -0.27 -2.16
C ILE A 29 -7.00 -1.11 -2.77
N ARG A 30 -7.04 -1.14 -4.10
CA ARG A 30 -7.93 -2.01 -4.84
C ARG A 30 -7.23 -3.32 -5.09
N ARG A 31 -7.63 -4.38 -4.40
CA ARG A 31 -7.25 -5.75 -4.75
C ARG A 31 -8.32 -6.32 -5.69
N GLY A 32 -7.89 -7.02 -6.75
CA GLY A 32 -8.74 -7.34 -7.89
C GLY A 32 -10.04 -8.08 -7.51
N PHE A 33 -9.91 -9.17 -6.76
CA PHE A 33 -10.97 -10.03 -6.28
C PHE A 33 -11.29 -9.80 -4.79
N THR A 34 -10.32 -9.37 -3.98
CA THR A 34 -10.52 -9.22 -2.53
C THR A 34 -11.09 -7.86 -2.09
N GLY A 35 -11.40 -6.97 -3.03
CA GLY A 35 -12.15 -5.73 -2.79
C GLY A 35 -11.28 -4.48 -2.65
N VAL A 36 -11.91 -3.36 -2.27
CA VAL A 36 -11.24 -2.07 -2.11
C VAL A 36 -11.10 -1.74 -0.62
N ALA A 37 -9.87 -1.74 -0.13
CA ALA A 37 -9.56 -1.22 1.20
C ALA A 37 -9.28 0.28 1.09
N ARG A 38 -10.02 1.08 1.87
CA ARG A 38 -9.89 2.55 1.90
C ARG A 38 -9.34 2.96 3.26
N PHE A 39 -8.17 3.57 3.26
CA PHE A 39 -7.50 4.04 4.46
C PHE A 39 -7.58 5.55 4.49
N HIS A 40 -8.25 6.04 5.53
CA HIS A 40 -8.47 7.46 5.72
C HIS A 40 -7.64 7.99 6.88
N GLY A 41 -7.14 9.22 6.73
CA GLY A 41 -6.32 9.89 7.74
C GLY A 41 -5.02 9.14 8.02
N ILE A 42 -4.17 9.01 7.00
CA ILE A 42 -2.80 8.51 7.19
C ILE A 42 -2.02 9.54 7.98
N SER A 43 -1.58 9.18 9.19
CA SER A 43 -0.85 10.09 10.08
C SER A 43 0.66 9.92 9.95
N LYS A 44 1.12 8.69 9.66
CA LYS A 44 2.55 8.38 9.62
C LYS A 44 2.88 7.35 8.54
N LEU A 45 3.93 7.62 7.78
CA LEU A 45 4.51 6.72 6.80
C LEU A 45 5.87 6.26 7.30
N ILE A 46 6.04 4.94 7.44
CA ILE A 46 7.30 4.33 7.84
C ILE A 46 7.82 3.52 6.67
N TYR A 47 8.94 3.94 6.08
CA TYR A 47 9.63 3.20 5.06
C TYR A 47 10.63 2.24 5.71
N ARG A 48 10.38 0.94 5.64
CA ARG A 48 11.27 -0.09 6.17
C ARG A 48 12.17 -0.64 5.08
N LYS A 49 13.44 -0.27 5.11
CA LYS A 49 14.46 -0.73 4.19
C LYS A 49 15.14 -2.00 4.74
N LYS A 50 14.37 -3.04 5.07
CA LYS A 50 14.99 -4.27 5.59
C LYS A 50 15.74 -5.02 4.48
N ALA A 51 17.03 -5.22 4.71
CA ALA A 51 18.10 -5.38 3.74
C ALA A 51 18.21 -6.74 3.00
N TRP A 52 17.12 -7.46 2.67
CA TRP A 52 17.31 -8.63 1.79
C TRP A 52 16.13 -9.14 0.97
N LYS A 53 14.85 -8.95 1.36
CA LYS A 53 13.74 -9.60 0.63
C LYS A 53 12.44 -8.80 0.44
N SER A 54 12.21 -7.69 1.13
CA SER A 54 11.05 -6.82 0.86
C SER A 54 11.23 -5.45 1.52
N GLN A 55 11.12 -4.38 0.72
CA GLN A 55 11.23 -3.00 1.20
C GLN A 55 9.82 -2.44 1.47
N GLN A 56 9.25 -2.82 2.62
CA GLN A 56 7.85 -2.55 2.91
C GLN A 56 7.61 -1.10 3.35
N ILE A 57 6.50 -0.51 2.90
CA ILE A 57 5.97 0.78 3.37
C ILE A 57 4.85 0.50 4.35
N VAL A 58 4.98 0.95 5.59
CA VAL A 58 3.93 0.85 6.61
C VAL A 58 3.25 2.21 6.73
N LEU A 59 1.95 2.26 6.45
CA LEU A 59 1.12 3.42 6.67
C LEU A 59 0.32 3.24 7.96
N ARG A 60 0.52 4.13 8.92
CA ARG A 60 -0.33 4.24 10.10
C ARG A 60 -1.46 5.19 9.83
N HIS A 61 -2.67 4.74 10.15
CA HIS A 61 -3.90 5.50 10.06
C HIS A 61 -4.65 5.41 11.40
N THR A 62 -5.66 6.25 11.59
CA THR A 62 -6.42 6.31 12.85
C THR A 62 -7.04 4.98 13.29
N LYS A 63 -7.34 4.08 12.35
CA LYS A 63 -7.92 2.76 12.61
C LYS A 63 -6.89 1.62 12.69
N GLY A 64 -5.59 1.89 12.57
CA GLY A 64 -4.56 0.85 12.61
C GLY A 64 -3.35 1.13 11.73
N HIS A 65 -2.82 0.08 11.09
CA HIS A 65 -1.72 0.21 10.15
C HIS A 65 -1.92 -0.72 8.97
N VAL A 66 -1.41 -0.32 7.81
CA VAL A 66 -1.39 -1.13 6.60
C VAL A 66 0.01 -1.17 6.02
N THR A 67 0.46 -2.37 5.66
CA THR A 67 1.77 -2.59 5.05
C THR A 67 1.60 -2.83 3.56
N LEU A 68 2.35 -2.08 2.75
CA LEU A 68 2.30 -2.09 1.30
C LEU A 68 3.70 -2.37 0.74
N ASP A 69 3.76 -3.03 -0.43
CA ASP A 69 4.98 -3.13 -1.24
C ASP A 69 4.69 -2.58 -2.64
N PRO A 70 4.71 -1.25 -2.85
CA PRO A 70 4.49 -0.69 -4.17
C PRO A 70 5.71 -0.94 -5.07
N LYS A 71 5.47 -1.22 -6.36
CA LYS A 71 6.54 -1.33 -7.37
C LYS A 71 7.39 -0.06 -7.41
N ASP A 72 6.75 1.10 -7.49
CA ASP A 72 7.40 2.41 -7.58
C ASP A 72 7.34 3.16 -6.24
N ARG A 73 8.24 2.80 -5.33
CA ARG A 73 8.27 3.29 -3.93
C ARG A 73 8.55 4.79 -3.83
N LYS A 74 9.51 5.29 -4.62
CA LYS A 74 9.87 6.72 -4.61
C LYS A 74 8.71 7.58 -5.09
N ALA A 75 8.06 7.18 -6.19
CA ALA A 75 6.87 7.83 -6.70
C ALA A 75 5.74 7.78 -5.66
N PHE A 76 5.53 6.62 -5.04
CA PHE A 76 4.53 6.48 -3.97
C PHE A 76 4.78 7.42 -2.79
N ILE A 77 6.01 7.48 -2.27
CA ILE A 77 6.37 8.37 -1.16
C ILE A 77 6.22 9.84 -1.58
N ALA A 78 6.64 10.20 -2.79
CA ALA A 78 6.48 11.56 -3.31
C ALA A 78 5.01 11.96 -3.39
N SER A 79 4.17 11.13 -4.00
CA SER A 79 2.72 11.35 -4.07
C SER A 79 2.06 11.40 -2.68
N MET A 80 2.53 10.59 -1.72
CA MET A 80 2.03 10.65 -0.33
C MET A 80 2.41 11.94 0.38
N LYS A 81 3.64 12.44 0.19
CA LYS A 81 4.10 13.72 0.74
C LYS A 81 3.37 14.90 0.10
N GLU A 82 3.08 14.80 -1.19
CA GLU A 82 2.35 15.81 -1.95
C GLU A 82 0.87 15.87 -1.53
N ALA A 83 0.23 14.70 -1.37
CA ALA A 83 -1.15 14.58 -0.94
C ALA A 83 -1.37 14.85 0.56
N ASN A 84 -0.36 14.65 1.41
CA ASN A 84 -0.45 14.94 2.84
C ASN A 84 0.86 15.55 3.37
N PRO A 85 1.03 16.88 3.25
CA PRO A 85 2.24 17.57 3.68
C PRO A 85 2.44 17.59 5.19
N MET A 86 1.40 17.30 5.99
CA MET A 86 1.48 17.22 7.46
C MET A 86 1.81 15.81 7.98
N MET A 87 1.96 14.83 7.09
CA MET A 87 2.21 13.44 7.46
C MET A 87 3.66 13.23 7.93
N GLU A 88 3.85 12.55 9.07
CA GLU A 88 5.19 12.18 9.52
C GLU A 88 5.81 11.11 8.60
N TYR A 89 6.98 11.38 8.05
CA TYR A 89 7.80 10.40 7.32
C TYR A 89 8.93 9.90 8.21
N ALA A 90 8.99 8.59 8.43
CA ALA A 90 10.10 7.92 9.09
C ALA A 90 10.72 6.89 8.15
N GLU A 91 12.04 6.81 8.13
CA GLU A 91 12.80 5.79 7.42
C GLU A 91 13.52 4.91 8.46
N GLU A 92 13.24 3.60 8.44
CA GLU A 92 13.83 2.56 9.31
C GLU A 92 14.64 1.54 8.50
#